data_AF-A0A836VLF2-F1
#
_entry.id   AF-A0A836VLF2-F1
#
_cell.length_a   1.000
_cell.length_b   1.000
_cell.length_c   1.000
_cell.angle_alpha   90.00
_cell.angle_beta   90.00
_cell.angle_gamma   90.00
#
_symmetry.space_group_name_H-M   'P 1'
#
loop_
_entity.id
_entity.type
_entity.pdbx_description
1 polymer ?
#
loop_
_entity_poly.entity_id
_entity_poly.type
_entity_poly.pdbx_seq_one_letter_code
_entity_poly.pdbx_strand_id
1 'polypeptide(L)' 'SEDYSIVIVTHNMQQAARVSNYTAFLMAEGDRVGQLIEFGESRQIFTNPQDERTEAYITGRFG' A
#
# COMPACT_ATOMS: atom_id res chain seq x y z
N SER A 1 -25.65 -15.17 6.49
CA SER A 1 -24.24 -14.79 6.38
C SER A 1 -24.19 -13.29 6.44
N GLU A 2 -23.29 -12.72 7.22
CA GLU A 2 -23.06 -11.26 7.25
C GLU A 2 -21.73 -10.98 6.56
N ASP A 3 -21.73 -9.98 5.67
CA ASP A 3 -20.53 -9.52 4.99
C ASP A 3 -19.97 -8.30 5.73
N TYR A 4 -18.69 -8.35 6.07
CA TYR A 4 -17.99 -7.30 6.80
C TYR A 4 -16.99 -6.59 5.91
N SER A 5 -16.93 -5.27 6.02
CA SER A 5 -15.87 -4.44 5.43
C SER A 5 -14.85 -4.09 6.50
N ILE A 6 -13.59 -4.49 6.30
CA ILE A 6 -12.50 -4.26 7.24
C ILE A 6 -11.48 -3.33 6.58
N VAL A 7 -11.08 -2.28 7.29
CA VAL A 7 -10.01 -1.36 6.89
C VAL A 7 -8.92 -1.41 7.95
N ILE A 8 -7.67 -1.63 7.53
CA ILE A 8 -6.51 -1.73 8.41
C ILE A 8 -5.45 -0.74 7.94
N VAL A 9 -4.93 0.06 8.86
CA VAL A 9 -3.73 0.88 8.66
C VAL A 9 -2.56 0.18 9.32
N THR A 10 -1.51 -0.13 8.56
CA THR A 10 -0.36 -0.88 9.08
C THR A 10 0.92 -0.54 8.31
N HIS A 11 2.05 -0.62 9.00
CA HIS A 11 3.38 -0.60 8.37
C HIS A 11 3.91 -2.02 8.09
N ASN A 12 3.18 -3.06 8.49
CA ASN A 12 3.55 -4.45 8.22
C ASN A 12 3.13 -4.84 6.80
N MET A 13 3.98 -4.48 5.83
CA MET A 13 3.75 -4.74 4.40
C MET A 13 3.59 -6.23 4.10
N GLN A 14 4.35 -7.11 4.79
CA GLN A 14 4.27 -8.55 4.57
C GLN A 14 2.91 -9.12 4.99
N GLN A 15 2.29 -8.57 6.03
CA GLN A 15 0.93 -8.95 6.41
C GLN A 15 -0.09 -8.35 5.46
N ALA A 16 0.00 -7.06 5.14
CA ALA A 16 -0.90 -6.39 4.21
C ALA A 16 -0.97 -7.12 2.85
N ALA A 17 0.19 -7.53 2.31
CA ALA A 17 0.28 -8.28 1.07
C ALA A 17 -0.44 -9.64 1.09
N ARG A 18 -0.57 -10.26 2.28
CA ARG A 18 -1.22 -11.57 2.43
C ARG A 18 -2.69 -11.50 2.74
N VAL A 19 -3.14 -10.48 3.49
CA VAL A 19 -4.49 -10.46 4.06
C VAL A 19 -5.44 -9.50 3.34
N SER A 20 -4.93 -8.48 2.66
CA SER A 20 -5.76 -7.43 2.06
C SER A 20 -6.18 -7.77 0.64
N ASN A 21 -7.44 -7.55 0.28
CA ASN A 21 -7.88 -7.60 -1.12
C ASN A 21 -7.36 -6.40 -1.92
N TYR A 22 -7.45 -5.21 -1.32
CA TYR A 22 -6.99 -3.95 -1.90
C TYR A 22 -6.00 -3.26 -0.97
N THR A 23 -5.08 -2.51 -1.55
CA THR A 23 -4.09 -1.72 -0.80
C THR A 23 -4.08 -0.28 -1.32
N ALA A 24 -4.13 0.67 -0.39
CA ALA A 24 -3.86 2.07 -0.62
C ALA A 24 -2.47 2.40 -0.05
N PHE A 25 -1.56 2.89 -0.88
CA PHE A 25 -0.25 3.34 -0.48
C PHE A 25 -0.26 4.85 -0.28
N LEU A 26 0.05 5.29 0.95
CA LEU A 26 0.08 6.71 1.32
C LEU A 26 1.48 7.14 1.72
N MET A 27 1.87 8.34 1.34
CA MET A 27 3.16 8.94 1.72
C MET A 27 3.00 10.37 2.22
N ALA A 28 4.05 10.87 2.85
CA ALA A 28 4.23 12.30 3.08
C ALA A 28 5.08 12.88 1.94
N GLU A 29 4.61 13.95 1.30
CA GLU A 29 5.34 14.69 0.28
C GLU A 29 5.46 16.16 0.71
N GLY A 30 6.68 16.63 0.94
CA GLY A 30 6.94 17.99 1.43
C GLY A 30 6.27 18.24 2.79
N ASP A 31 5.35 19.19 2.83
CA ASP A 31 4.56 19.57 4.01
C ASP A 31 3.20 18.81 4.09
N ARG A 32 2.85 18.00 3.08
CA ARG A 32 1.57 17.28 3.01
C ARG A 32 1.74 15.83 3.45
N VAL A 33 1.05 15.45 4.52
CA VAL A 33 1.00 14.07 5.02
C VAL A 33 -0.25 13.37 4.51
N GLY A 34 -0.13 12.10 4.13
CA GLY A 34 -1.27 11.24 3.78
C GLY A 34 -1.73 11.39 2.33
N GLN A 35 -0.81 11.72 1.42
CA GLN A 35 -1.10 11.72 0.00
C GLN A 35 -1.25 10.28 -0.49
N LEU A 36 -2.38 9.97 -1.12
CA LEU A 36 -2.59 8.69 -1.79
C LEU A 36 -1.73 8.66 -3.06
N ILE A 37 -0.77 7.75 -3.08
CA ILE A 37 0.16 7.57 -4.18
C ILE A 37 -0.38 6.54 -5.17
N GLU A 38 -0.83 5.40 -4.65
CA GLU A 38 -1.33 4.30 -5.47
C GLU A 38 -2.44 3.55 -4.73
N PHE A 39 -3.45 3.07 -5.46
CA PHE A 39 -4.51 2.22 -4.94
C PHE A 39 -4.86 1.16 -5.97
N GLY A 40 -4.95 -0.10 -5.53
CA GLY A 40 -5.24 -1.21 -6.41
C GLY A 40 -5.36 -2.55 -5.69
N GLU A 41 -5.47 -3.63 -6.46
CA GLU A 41 -5.40 -4.99 -5.90
C GLU A 41 -4.06 -5.17 -5.19
N SER A 42 -4.09 -5.71 -3.97
CA SER A 42 -2.86 -5.87 -3.17
C SER A 42 -1.80 -6.66 -3.92
N ARG A 43 -2.19 -7.69 -4.68
CA ARG A 43 -1.25 -8.47 -5.49
C ARG A 43 -0.50 -7.59 -6.49
N GLN A 44 -1.19 -6.70 -7.21
CA GLN A 44 -0.56 -5.79 -8.15
C GLN A 44 0.36 -4.80 -7.42
N ILE A 45 -0.13 -4.16 -6.36
CA ILE A 45 0.65 -3.19 -5.57
C ILE A 45 1.96 -3.80 -5.05
N PHE A 46 1.94 -5.04 -4.52
CA PHE A 46 3.13 -5.66 -3.91
C PHE A 46 4.05 -6.41 -4.88
N THR A 47 3.62 -6.70 -6.12
CA THR A 47 4.43 -7.47 -7.09
C THR A 47 4.85 -6.67 -8.32
N ASN A 48 4.00 -5.76 -8.78
CA ASN A 48 4.23 -4.92 -9.95
C ASN A 48 3.51 -3.56 -9.77
N PRO A 49 3.95 -2.74 -8.80
CA PRO A 49 3.43 -1.39 -8.62
C PRO A 49 3.60 -0.57 -9.90
N GLN A 50 2.66 0.35 -10.15
CA GLN A 50 2.69 1.22 -11.32
C GLN A 50 3.36 2.57 -11.03
N ASP A 51 3.46 2.96 -9.74
CA ASP A 51 4.15 4.17 -9.34
C ASP A 51 5.57 3.86 -8.84
N GLU A 52 6.57 4.56 -9.38
CA GLU A 52 7.99 4.39 -9.03
C GLU A 52 8.25 4.60 -7.53
N ARG A 53 7.47 5.46 -6.87
CA ARG A 53 7.60 5.71 -5.43
C ARG A 53 7.08 4.53 -4.62
N THR A 54 5.99 3.90 -5.05
CA THR A 54 5.50 2.65 -4.46
C THR A 54 6.52 1.53 -4.64
N GLU A 55 7.08 1.39 -5.85
CA GLU A 55 8.11 0.38 -6.15
C GLU A 55 9.34 0.54 -5.26
N ALA A 56 9.87 1.76 -5.17
CA ALA A 56 11.04 2.04 -4.35
C ALA A 56 10.78 1.68 -2.87
N TYR A 57 9.56 1.91 -2.35
CA TYR A 57 9.22 1.67 -0.95
C TYR A 57 9.12 0.19 -0.64
N ILE A 58 8.42 -0.55 -1.49
CA ILE A 58 8.19 -1.99 -1.32
C ILE A 58 9.50 -2.77 -1.51
N THR A 59 10.34 -2.37 -2.46
CA THR A 59 11.64 -3.03 -2.71
C THR A 59 12.73 -2.63 -1.72
N GLY A 60 12.47 -1.67 -0.84
CA GLY A 60 13.47 -1.18 0.13
C GLY A 60 14.59 -0.37 -0.51
N ARG A 61 14.36 0.21 -1.69
CA ARG A 61 15.28 1.19 -2.33
C ARG A 61 15.22 2.58 -1.68
N PHE A 62 14.41 2.77 -0.64
CA PHE A 62 14.52 3.93 0.23
C PHE A 62 15.56 3.69 1.31
N GLY A 63 16.70 4.36 1.12
CA GLY A 63 17.84 4.47 2.02
C GLY A 63 18.78 5.56 1.49
#